data_AF-A0A7W7ZPR3-F1
#
_entry.id   AF-A0A7W7ZPR3-F1
#
_cell.length_a   1.000
_cell.length_b   1.000
_cell.length_c   1.000
_cell.angle_alpha   90.00
_cell.angle_beta   90.00
_cell.angle_gamma   90.00
#
_symmetry.space_group_name_H-M   'P 1'
#
loop_
_entity.id
_entity.type
_entity.pdbx_description
1 polymer ?
#
loop_
_entity_poly.entity_id
_entity_poly.type
_entity_poly.pdbx_seq_one_letter_code
_entity_poly.pdbx_strand_id
1 'polypeptide(L)'
;MPTSDREGLDKKIDLLTRLVAIGLVSGKSQREQIKLLSMAGMGPKEIADLVGTTSNTVNVALTALRKKSQLNLKSEGAKEDA
;
A
#
# COMPACT_ATOMS: atom_id res chain seq x y z
N MET A 1 -27.70 -23.17 10.75
CA MET A 1 -27.54 -22.05 9.79
C MET A 1 -26.42 -22.42 8.84
N PRO A 2 -26.65 -22.56 7.53
CA PRO A 2 -25.58 -22.88 6.60
C PRO A 2 -24.68 -21.65 6.45
N THR A 3 -23.43 -21.75 6.89
CA THR A 3 -22.40 -20.70 6.81
C THR A 3 -21.78 -20.57 5.41
N SER A 4 -22.10 -21.49 4.50
CA SER A 4 -21.48 -21.66 3.19
C SER A 4 -21.60 -20.45 2.26
N ASP A 5 -22.65 -19.64 2.38
CA ASP A 5 -22.86 -18.47 1.52
C ASP A 5 -21.92 -17.30 1.87
N ARG A 6 -21.54 -17.16 3.15
CA ARG A 6 -20.69 -16.06 3.63
C ARG A 6 -19.25 -16.24 3.15
N GLU A 7 -18.72 -17.45 3.23
CA GLU A 7 -17.35 -17.76 2.76
C GLU A 7 -17.18 -17.54 1.25
N GLY A 8 -18.23 -17.80 0.46
CA GLY A 8 -18.23 -17.52 -0.97
C GLY A 8 -18.25 -16.02 -1.29
N LEU A 9 -18.88 -15.22 -0.43
CA LEU A 9 -18.96 -13.77 -0.57
C LEU A 9 -17.63 -13.10 -0.22
N ASP A 10 -17.00 -13.49 0.89
CA ASP A 10 -15.71 -12.94 1.32
C ASP A 10 -14.64 -13.12 0.24
N LYS A 11 -14.56 -14.31 -0.38
CA LYS A 11 -13.64 -14.58 -1.50
C LYS A 11 -13.88 -13.69 -2.72
N LYS A 12 -15.15 -13.37 -3.03
CA LYS A 12 -15.50 -12.49 -4.16
C LYS A 12 -15.12 -11.03 -3.85
N ILE A 13 -15.33 -10.59 -2.61
CA ILE A 13 -14.94 -9.25 -2.16
C ILE A 13 -13.42 -9.08 -2.18
N ASP A 14 -12.68 -10.09 -1.73
CA ASP A 14 -11.21 -10.10 -1.81
C ASP A 14 -10.72 -10.00 -3.26
N LEU A 15 -11.34 -10.76 -4.18
CA LEU A 15 -11.00 -10.70 -5.59
C LEU A 15 -11.28 -9.32 -6.19
N LEU A 16 -12.45 -8.73 -5.89
CA LEU A 16 -12.79 -7.38 -6.35
C LEU A 16 -11.80 -6.34 -5.81
N THR A 17 -11.43 -6.44 -4.54
CA THR A 17 -10.46 -5.54 -3.91
C THR A 17 -9.12 -5.61 -4.63
N ARG A 18 -8.64 -6.81 -4.94
CA ARG A 18 -7.38 -7.02 -5.70
C ARG A 18 -7.47 -6.44 -7.11
N LEU A 19 -8.57 -6.65 -7.81
CA LEU A 19 -8.77 -6.11 -9.17
C LEU A 19 -8.77 -4.58 -9.18
N VAL A 20 -9.49 -3.96 -8.24
CA VAL A 20 -9.54 -2.50 -8.09
C VAL A 20 -8.16 -1.96 -7.73
N ALA A 21 -7.45 -2.62 -6.80
CA ALA A 21 -6.09 -2.25 -6.42
C ALA A 21 -5.14 -2.25 -7.64
N ILE A 22 -5.17 -3.31 -8.47
CA ILE A 22 -4.39 -3.39 -9.72
C ILE A 22 -4.72 -2.23 -10.66
N GLY A 23 -6.01 -1.94 -10.86
CA GLY A 23 -6.46 -0.85 -11.72
C GLY A 23 -5.96 0.52 -11.24
N LEU A 24 -5.98 0.78 -9.93
CA LEU A 24 -5.58 2.06 -9.35
C LEU A 24 -4.07 2.31 -9.39
N VAL A 25 -3.26 1.25 -9.33
CA VAL A 25 -1.79 1.37 -9.31
C VAL A 25 -1.16 1.27 -10.70
N SER A 26 -1.93 0.90 -11.72
CA SER A 26 -1.48 0.83 -13.11
C SER A 26 -0.88 2.16 -13.58
N GLY A 27 0.27 2.10 -14.25
CA GLY A 27 1.00 3.27 -14.76
C GLY A 27 1.76 4.10 -13.71
N LYS A 28 1.69 3.76 -12.41
CA LYS A 28 2.45 4.44 -11.35
C LYS A 28 3.81 3.81 -11.13
N SER A 29 4.76 4.58 -10.60
CA SER A 29 6.06 4.04 -10.21
C SER A 29 5.90 3.04 -9.06
N GLN A 30 6.75 2.01 -9.00
CA GLN A 30 6.70 0.97 -7.96
C GLN A 30 6.59 1.55 -6.53
N ARG A 31 7.31 2.66 -6.26
CA ARG A 31 7.26 3.36 -4.98
C ARG A 31 5.88 3.96 -4.68
N GLU A 32 5.22 4.54 -5.68
CA GLU A 32 3.87 5.07 -5.55
C GLU A 32 2.83 3.97 -5.40
N GLN A 33 2.99 2.86 -6.13
CA GLN A 33 2.14 1.67 -5.97
C GLN A 33 2.20 1.18 -4.52
N ILE A 34 3.41 0.96 -3.99
CA ILE A 34 3.62 0.54 -2.60
C ILE A 34 3.01 1.53 -1.60
N LYS A 35 3.17 2.84 -1.84
CA LYS A 35 2.59 3.87 -0.98
C LYS A 35 1.07 3.80 -0.94
N LEU A 36 0.42 3.75 -2.11
CA LEU A 36 -1.04 3.74 -2.22
C LEU A 36 -1.66 2.49 -1.61
N LEU A 37 -1.08 1.32 -1.89
CA LEU A 37 -1.58 0.05 -1.36
C LEU A 37 -1.39 -0.03 0.16
N SER A 38 -0.26 0.47 0.69
CA SER A 38 -0.06 0.54 2.13
C SER A 38 -1.01 1.54 2.81
N MET A 39 -1.34 2.66 2.16
CA MET A 39 -2.35 3.59 2.66
C MET A 39 -3.75 2.98 2.66
N ALA A 40 -4.04 2.07 1.74
CA ALA A 40 -5.27 1.28 1.72
C ALA A 40 -5.29 0.16 2.78
N GLY A 41 -4.26 0.04 3.61
CA GLY A 41 -4.19 -0.94 4.70
C GLY A 41 -3.66 -2.31 4.31
N MET A 42 -3.23 -2.53 3.06
CA MET A 42 -2.64 -3.81 2.65
C MET A 42 -1.30 -4.06 3.34
N GLY A 43 -1.07 -5.32 3.72
CA GLY A 43 0.18 -5.75 4.33
C GLY A 43 1.34 -5.84 3.32
N PRO A 44 2.60 -5.80 3.78
CA PRO A 44 3.77 -5.86 2.88
C PRO A 44 3.81 -7.11 1.99
N LYS A 45 3.33 -8.25 2.48
CA LYS A 45 3.25 -9.50 1.72
C LYS A 45 2.24 -9.39 0.57
N GLU A 46 1.04 -8.87 0.86
CA GLU A 46 -0.02 -8.72 -0.15
C GLU A 46 0.37 -7.71 -1.23
N ILE A 47 1.04 -6.63 -0.82
CA ILE A 47 1.61 -5.64 -1.74
C ILE A 47 2.66 -6.30 -2.64
N ALA A 48 3.56 -7.10 -2.06
CA ALA A 48 4.61 -7.78 -2.81
C ALA A 48 4.03 -8.73 -3.87
N ASP A 49 3.02 -9.51 -3.50
CA ASP A 49 2.31 -10.42 -4.40
C ASP A 49 1.61 -9.67 -5.53
N LEU A 50 1.01 -8.50 -5.25
CA LEU A 50 0.27 -7.70 -6.24
C LEU A 50 1.19 -6.92 -7.20
N VAL A 51 2.29 -6.38 -6.70
CA VAL A 51 3.24 -5.55 -7.46
C VAL A 51 4.31 -6.40 -8.17
N GLY A 52 4.44 -7.69 -7.81
CA GLY A 52 5.47 -8.58 -8.37
C GLY A 52 6.86 -8.29 -7.81
N THR A 53 6.98 -8.11 -6.50
CA THR A 53 8.25 -7.85 -5.81
C THR A 53 8.39 -8.68 -4.54
N THR A 54 9.36 -8.36 -3.68
CA THR A 54 9.54 -9.05 -2.39
C THR A 54 9.03 -8.20 -1.24
N SER A 55 8.56 -8.84 -0.16
CA SER A 55 8.17 -8.15 1.08
C SER A 55 9.31 -7.28 1.64
N ASN A 56 10.57 -7.68 1.43
CA ASN A 56 11.73 -6.88 1.83
C ASN A 56 11.82 -5.59 1.03
N THR A 57 11.64 -5.65 -0.29
CA THR A 57 11.60 -4.45 -1.15
C THR A 57 10.50 -3.50 -0.72
N VAL A 58 9.31 -4.03 -0.40
CA VAL A 58 8.18 -3.24 0.12
C VAL A 58 8.54 -2.58 1.45
N ASN A 59 9.09 -3.32 2.41
CA ASN A 59 9.48 -2.79 3.72
C ASN A 59 10.54 -1.68 3.61
N VAL A 60 11.53 -1.85 2.72
CA VAL A 60 12.55 -0.83 2.45
C VAL A 60 11.91 0.42 1.85
N ALA A 61 11.01 0.26 0.88
CA ALA A 61 10.29 1.38 0.27
C ALA A 61 9.43 2.13 1.29
N LEU A 62 8.70 1.42 2.16
CA LEU A 62 7.91 2.02 3.25
C LEU A 62 8.78 2.76 4.26
N THR A 63 9.92 2.18 4.63
CA THR A 63 10.89 2.84 5.53
C THR A 63 11.45 4.12 4.89
N ALA A 64 11.80 4.08 3.60
CA ALA A 64 12.26 5.25 2.86
C ALA A 64 11.16 6.33 2.72
N LEU A 65 9.89 5.93 2.59
CA LEU A 65 8.75 6.84 2.57
C LEU A 65 8.54 7.54 3.93
N ARG A 66 8.64 6.80 5.04
CA ARG A 66 8.55 7.36 6.41
C ARG A 66 9.69 8.33 6.72
N LYS A 67 10.91 8.01 6.31
CA LYS A 67 12.05 8.93 6.46
C LYS A 67 11.82 10.22 5.67
N LYS A 68 11.32 10.11 4.44
CA LYS A 68 11.02 11.28 3.60
C LYS A 68 9.94 12.18 4.21
N SER A 69 8.87 11.61 4.79
CA SER A 69 7.86 12.42 5.47
C SER A 69 8.41 13.14 6.70
N GLN A 70 9.28 12.49 7.48
CA GLN A 70 9.95 13.14 8.63
C GLN A 70 10.92 14.25 8.22
N LEU A 71 11.63 14.09 7.10
CA LEU A 71 12.51 15.12 6.54
C LEU A 71 11.72 16.34 6.07
N ASN A 72 10.57 16.15 5.43
CA ASN A 72 9.71 17.25 4.99
C ASN A 72 9.17 18.06 6.18
N LEU A 73 8.71 17.39 7.25
CA LEU A 73 8.24 18.03 8.48
C LEU A 73 9.33 18.89 9.14
N LYS A 74 10.60 18.46 9.10
CA LYS A 74 11.73 19.26 9.63
C LYS A 74 12.07 20.47 8.78
N SER A 75 11.88 20.41 7.46
CA SER A 75 12.16 21.53 6.55
C SER A 75 11.08 22.62 6.54
N GLU A 76 9.84 22.30 6.92
CA GLU A 76 8.75 23.27 7.05
C GLU A 76 8.82 24.05 8.37
N GLY A 77 9.18 23.40 9.49
CA GLY A 77 9.37 24.09 10.78
C GLY A 77 10.58 25.03 10.85
N ALA A 78 11.55 24.92 9.94
CA ALA A 78 12.71 25.80 9.89
C ALA A 78 12.47 27.13 9.13
N LYS A 79 11.28 27.30 8.53
CA LYS A 79 10.92 28.52 7.75
C LYS A 79 9.98 29.47 8.50
N GLU A 80 9.52 29.11 9.69
CA GLU A 80 8.61 29.94 10.50
C GLU A 80 9.33 30.75 11.60
N ASP A 81 10.60 30.46 11.86
CA ASP A 81 11.44 31.13 12.87
C ASP A 81 12.54 32.04 12.27
N ALA A 82 12.42 32.49 11.01
CA ALA A 82 13.41 33.34 10.34
C ALA A 82 12.81 34.64 9.79
#